data_AF-A0A931MKB5-F1
#
_entry.id   AF-A0A931MKB5-F1
#
_cell.length_a   1.000
_cell.length_b   1.000
_cell.length_c   1.000
_cell.angle_alpha   90.00
_cell.angle_beta   90.00
_cell.angle_gamma   90.00
#
_symmetry.space_group_name_H-M   'P 1'
#
loop_
_entity.id
_entity.type
_entity.pdbx_description
1 polymer ?
#
loop_
_entity_poly.entity_id
_entity_poly.type
_entity_poly.pdbx_seq_one_letter_code
_entity_poly.pdbx_strand_id
1 'polypeptide(L)'
;MDEAFDINAWSAAWHFLDKDTPGKVWWNSASNHPAIYRALKIDKGQHGALYACSPFRLHRDETGVRIIAAYPAPHDLDEPDHTWLGIETVIAWNPIDDTAVVLGDDAPQIVGNLSEETNVIFASPRAFFQHWARRRAQFLAERALAKAQRWNRAPAERDQTPGALMIGRPDQIRWQPALMPTDLRCRGVNPQEINRELLKAARVPRARGDAA
;
A
#
# COMPACT_ATOMS: atom_id res chain seq x y z
N MET A 1 -6.74 -23.39 -46.75
CA MET A 1 -7.43 -22.24 -46.15
C MET A 1 -7.22 -22.44 -44.67
N ASP A 2 -6.12 -21.87 -44.18
CA ASP A 2 -5.59 -22.12 -42.83
C ASP A 2 -6.38 -21.29 -41.82
N GLU A 3 -7.31 -21.92 -41.11
CA GLU A 3 -7.76 -21.41 -39.81
C GLU A 3 -6.69 -21.78 -38.79
N ALA A 4 -5.72 -20.89 -38.62
CA ALA A 4 -4.87 -20.90 -37.44
C ALA A 4 -5.78 -20.95 -36.22
N PHE A 5 -5.70 -22.03 -35.44
CA PHE A 5 -6.30 -22.12 -34.12
C PHE A 5 -5.93 -20.85 -33.36
N ASP A 6 -6.92 -20.00 -33.16
CA ASP A 6 -6.86 -18.86 -32.26
C ASP A 6 -6.47 -19.45 -30.90
N ILE A 7 -5.18 -19.36 -30.57
CA ILE A 7 -4.66 -19.73 -29.25
C ILE A 7 -5.39 -18.79 -28.30
N ASN A 8 -6.49 -19.36 -27.82
CA ASN A 8 -7.65 -18.70 -27.27
C ASN A 8 -7.21 -17.53 -26.40
N ALA A 9 -7.69 -16.32 -26.69
CA ALA A 9 -7.46 -15.14 -25.88
C ALA A 9 -7.70 -15.41 -24.38
N TRP A 10 -8.55 -16.37 -24.04
CA TRP A 10 -8.73 -16.88 -22.68
C TRP A 10 -7.53 -17.67 -22.16
N SER A 11 -6.93 -18.56 -22.94
CA SER A 11 -5.70 -19.26 -22.54
C SER A 11 -4.53 -18.28 -22.38
N ALA A 12 -4.42 -17.26 -23.24
CA ALA A 12 -3.44 -16.18 -23.06
C ALA A 12 -3.74 -15.32 -21.83
N ALA A 13 -5.02 -15.03 -21.54
CA ALA A 13 -5.46 -14.36 -20.32
C ALA A 13 -5.17 -15.21 -19.08
N TRP A 14 -5.46 -16.50 -19.08
CA TRP A 14 -5.15 -17.43 -17.99
C TRP A 14 -3.65 -17.61 -17.81
N HIS A 15 -2.87 -17.65 -18.89
CA HIS A 15 -1.40 -17.74 -18.84
C HIS A 15 -0.76 -16.40 -18.42
N PHE A 16 -1.43 -15.27 -18.65
CA PHE A 16 -1.08 -13.96 -18.09
C PHE A 16 -1.41 -13.87 -16.60
N LEU A 17 -2.56 -14.40 -16.18
CA LEU A 17 -2.96 -14.60 -14.78
C LEU A 17 -2.08 -15.64 -14.07
N ASP A 18 -1.44 -16.54 -14.81
CA ASP A 18 -0.50 -17.54 -14.29
C ASP A 18 0.92 -16.98 -14.06
N LYS A 19 1.25 -15.82 -14.65
CA LYS A 19 2.45 -15.09 -14.20
C LYS A 19 2.34 -14.82 -12.71
N ASP A 20 3.43 -14.95 -11.98
CA ASP A 20 3.48 -14.63 -10.55
C ASP A 20 3.16 -13.15 -10.34
N THR A 21 1.87 -12.86 -10.18
CA THR A 21 1.42 -11.52 -9.83
C THR A 21 1.73 -11.25 -8.37
N PRO A 22 1.96 -9.99 -7.98
CA PRO A 22 2.10 -9.62 -6.58
C PRO A 22 0.95 -10.18 -5.72
N GLY A 23 -0.29 -10.10 -6.21
CA GLY A 23 -1.48 -10.68 -5.58
C GLY A 23 -1.37 -12.20 -5.35
N LYS A 24 -0.94 -12.98 -6.34
CA LYS A 24 -0.72 -14.44 -6.21
C LYS A 24 0.35 -14.75 -5.14
N VAL A 25 1.46 -14.02 -5.14
CA VAL A 25 2.52 -14.15 -4.11
C VAL A 25 1.97 -13.88 -2.71
N TRP A 26 1.12 -12.87 -2.58
CA TRP A 26 0.48 -12.54 -1.32
C TRP A 26 -0.47 -13.65 -0.83
N TRP A 27 -1.33 -14.18 -1.69
CA TRP A 27 -2.26 -15.25 -1.33
C TRP A 27 -1.55 -16.54 -0.91
N ASN A 28 -0.39 -16.83 -1.51
CA ASN A 28 0.41 -18.01 -1.19
C ASN A 28 1.30 -17.84 0.06
N SER A 29 1.36 -16.64 0.64
CA SER A 29 2.19 -16.36 1.81
C SER A 29 1.43 -16.57 3.13
N ALA A 30 2.15 -16.80 4.23
CA ALA A 30 1.54 -17.20 5.49
C ALA A 30 0.74 -16.06 6.14
N SER A 31 -0.57 -16.27 6.36
CA SER A 31 -1.45 -15.35 7.08
C SER A 31 -1.39 -15.55 8.60
N ASN A 32 -1.81 -14.53 9.36
CA ASN A 32 -2.00 -14.59 10.83
C ASN A 32 -0.78 -15.07 11.64
N HIS A 33 0.43 -14.95 11.09
CA HIS A 33 1.67 -15.37 11.72
C HIS A 33 2.07 -14.43 12.87
N PRO A 34 2.50 -14.92 14.05
CA PRO A 34 2.84 -14.08 15.22
C PRO A 34 3.87 -12.97 14.96
N ALA A 35 4.80 -13.21 14.02
CA ALA A 35 5.80 -12.21 13.64
C ALA A 35 5.19 -10.93 13.04
N ILE A 36 4.05 -11.04 12.34
CA ILE A 36 3.34 -9.90 11.75
C ILE A 36 2.87 -8.96 12.87
N TYR A 37 2.13 -9.51 13.83
CA TYR A 37 1.62 -8.78 15.00
C TYR A 37 2.75 -8.14 15.80
N ARG A 38 3.85 -8.87 16.03
CA ARG A 38 5.04 -8.35 16.73
C ARG A 38 5.67 -7.17 15.98
N ALA A 39 5.86 -7.28 14.68
CA ALA A 39 6.46 -6.22 13.87
C ALA A 39 5.59 -4.95 13.83
N LEU A 40 4.27 -5.13 13.73
CA LEU A 40 3.28 -4.06 13.76
C LEU A 40 2.99 -3.54 15.19
N LYS A 41 3.54 -4.16 16.24
CA LYS A 41 3.23 -3.84 17.64
C LYS A 41 1.72 -3.85 17.93
N ILE A 42 1.04 -4.85 17.37
CA ILE A 42 -0.39 -5.11 17.59
C ILE A 42 -0.50 -6.34 18.49
N ASP A 43 -1.33 -6.23 19.52
CA ASP A 43 -1.67 -7.39 20.33
C ASP A 43 -2.72 -8.25 19.60
N LYS A 44 -2.37 -9.51 19.33
CA LYS A 44 -3.25 -10.46 18.64
C LYS A 44 -4.54 -10.75 19.43
N GLY A 45 -4.53 -10.57 20.75
CA GLY A 45 -5.71 -10.75 21.61
C GLY A 45 -6.72 -9.60 21.52
N GLN A 46 -6.37 -8.46 20.95
CA GLN A 46 -7.27 -7.32 20.84
C GLN A 46 -8.37 -7.56 19.80
N HIS A 47 -9.58 -7.10 20.11
CA HIS A 47 -10.69 -7.15 19.16
C HIS A 47 -10.32 -6.39 17.89
N GLY A 48 -10.54 -7.03 16.74
CA GLY A 48 -10.20 -6.46 15.43
C GLY A 48 -8.75 -6.61 14.98
N ALA A 49 -7.86 -7.21 15.79
CA ALA A 49 -6.47 -7.44 15.39
C ALA A 49 -6.34 -8.30 14.12
N LEU A 50 -7.20 -9.31 13.95
CA LEU A 50 -7.25 -10.14 12.74
C LEU A 50 -7.57 -9.31 11.48
N TYR A 51 -8.60 -8.46 11.55
CA TYR A 51 -9.00 -7.58 10.46
C TYR A 51 -7.95 -6.48 10.17
N ALA A 52 -7.37 -5.92 11.22
CA ALA A 52 -6.31 -4.92 11.11
C ALA A 52 -5.06 -5.48 10.42
N CYS A 53 -4.74 -6.75 10.70
CA CYS A 53 -3.59 -7.44 10.14
C CYS A 53 -3.89 -8.24 8.86
N SER A 54 -5.14 -8.24 8.38
CA SER A 54 -5.54 -9.03 7.23
C SER A 54 -4.78 -8.71 5.94
N PRO A 55 -4.29 -7.47 5.67
CA PRO A 55 -3.51 -7.18 4.47
C PRO A 55 -2.08 -7.73 4.53
N PHE A 56 -1.64 -8.24 5.67
CA PHE A 56 -0.24 -8.59 5.89
C PHE A 56 -0.03 -10.11 5.85
N ARG A 57 1.08 -10.54 5.25
CA ARG A 57 1.52 -11.94 5.20
C ARG A 57 3.00 -12.04 5.52
N LEU A 58 3.41 -13.18 6.08
CA LEU A 58 4.81 -13.52 6.23
C LEU A 58 5.26 -14.20 4.95
N HIS A 59 6.21 -13.59 4.26
CA HIS A 59 6.81 -14.10 3.05
C HIS A 59 8.24 -14.57 3.33
N ARG A 60 8.63 -15.66 2.67
CA ARG A 60 9.99 -16.20 2.74
C ARG A 60 10.50 -16.38 1.32
N ASP A 61 11.63 -15.78 1.03
CA ASP A 61 12.33 -15.90 -0.25
C ASP A 61 13.83 -16.15 -0.01
N GLU A 62 14.61 -16.18 -1.09
CA GLU A 62 16.06 -16.36 -1.07
C GLU A 62 16.80 -15.25 -0.31
N THR A 63 16.20 -14.05 -0.23
CA THR A 63 16.75 -12.88 0.48
C THR A 63 16.42 -12.87 1.97
N GLY A 64 15.48 -13.72 2.41
CA GLY A 64 15.15 -13.94 3.81
C GLY A 64 13.66 -13.86 4.10
N VAL A 65 13.33 -13.39 5.31
CA VAL A 65 11.95 -13.30 5.80
C VAL A 65 11.48 -11.86 5.76
N ARG A 66 10.40 -11.60 5.02
CA ARG A 66 9.77 -10.27 4.90
C ARG A 66 8.31 -10.33 5.34
N ILE A 67 7.77 -9.16 5.68
CA ILE A 67 6.32 -8.97 5.79
C ILE A 67 5.87 -8.31 4.51
N ILE A 68 4.94 -8.93 3.80
CA ILE A 68 4.36 -8.35 2.59
C ILE A 68 2.96 -7.82 2.91
N ALA A 69 2.61 -6.67 2.32
CA ALA A 69 1.33 -6.00 2.50
C ALA A 69 0.65 -5.81 1.15
N ALA A 70 -0.57 -6.36 0.99
CA ALA A 70 -1.39 -6.15 -0.21
C ALA A 70 -2.03 -4.77 -0.20
N TYR A 71 -1.89 -4.04 -1.30
CA TYR A 71 -2.48 -2.73 -1.51
C TYR A 71 -3.28 -2.68 -2.84
N PRO A 72 -4.55 -2.24 -2.85
CA PRO A 72 -5.39 -2.05 -1.67
C PRO A 72 -5.51 -3.31 -0.81
N ALA A 73 -5.91 -3.11 0.44
CA ALA A 73 -6.22 -4.23 1.32
C ALA A 73 -7.33 -5.13 0.73
N PRO A 74 -7.25 -6.46 0.89
CA PRO A 74 -8.31 -7.37 0.49
C PRO A 74 -9.61 -7.06 1.27
N HIS A 75 -10.76 -7.29 0.62
CA HIS A 75 -12.05 -7.22 1.30
C HIS A 75 -12.28 -8.47 2.17
N ASP A 76 -12.55 -8.26 3.47
CA ASP A 76 -12.78 -9.34 4.44
C ASP A 76 -14.21 -9.37 5.01
N LEU A 77 -14.95 -8.27 4.90
CA LEU A 77 -16.25 -8.05 5.54
C LEU A 77 -17.41 -7.97 4.55
N ASP A 78 -17.12 -7.66 3.30
CA ASP A 78 -18.06 -7.66 2.18
C ASP A 78 -17.81 -8.92 1.28
N GLU A 79 -18.28 -8.95 0.04
CA GLU A 79 -18.16 -10.14 -0.82
C GLU A 79 -16.67 -10.51 -1.03
N PRO A 80 -16.22 -11.75 -0.74
CA PRO A 80 -14.80 -12.07 -0.73
C PRO A 80 -14.19 -11.99 -2.13
N ASP A 81 -13.06 -11.31 -2.25
CA ASP A 81 -12.25 -11.32 -3.46
C ASP A 81 -11.62 -12.70 -3.66
N HIS A 82 -12.30 -13.58 -4.39
CA HIS A 82 -11.84 -14.95 -4.64
C HIS A 82 -10.69 -15.05 -5.66
N THR A 83 -10.36 -13.96 -6.35
CA THR A 83 -9.53 -14.01 -7.56
C THR A 83 -8.29 -13.12 -7.50
N TRP A 84 -7.91 -12.59 -6.33
CA TRP A 84 -6.75 -11.71 -6.12
C TRP A 84 -6.68 -10.43 -6.98
N LEU A 85 -7.58 -10.26 -7.96
CA LEU A 85 -7.66 -9.16 -8.92
C LEU A 85 -7.88 -7.79 -8.26
N GLY A 86 -8.39 -7.75 -7.02
CA GLY A 86 -8.53 -6.52 -6.25
C GLY A 86 -7.21 -5.98 -5.67
N ILE A 87 -6.13 -6.78 -5.68
CA ILE A 87 -4.81 -6.35 -5.21
C ILE A 87 -4.06 -5.72 -6.38
N GLU A 88 -3.85 -4.40 -6.33
CA GLU A 88 -3.11 -3.68 -7.35
C GLU A 88 -1.59 -3.91 -7.23
N THR A 89 -1.08 -3.96 -6.00
CA THR A 89 0.34 -4.11 -5.72
C THR A 89 0.61 -4.75 -4.35
N VAL A 90 1.84 -5.20 -4.13
CA VAL A 90 2.27 -5.76 -2.85
C VAL A 90 3.59 -5.14 -2.42
N ILE A 91 3.59 -4.56 -1.23
CA ILE A 91 4.77 -3.92 -0.65
C ILE A 91 5.48 -4.94 0.23
N ALA A 92 6.74 -5.26 -0.08
CA ALA A 92 7.58 -6.11 0.74
C ALA A 92 8.42 -5.28 1.71
N TRP A 93 8.23 -5.52 3.01
CA TRP A 93 8.86 -4.78 4.10
C TRP A 93 9.77 -5.67 4.92
N ASN A 94 10.99 -5.19 5.17
CA ASN A 94 11.90 -5.78 6.12
C ASN A 94 11.74 -5.09 7.49
N PRO A 95 11.17 -5.76 8.50
CA PRO A 95 10.98 -5.16 9.82
C PRO A 95 12.27 -5.02 10.63
N ILE A 96 13.44 -5.48 10.14
CA ILE A 96 14.72 -5.34 10.84
C ILE A 96 15.33 -3.96 10.57
N ASP A 97 15.47 -3.58 9.30
CA ASP A 97 16.09 -2.32 8.87
C ASP A 97 15.07 -1.25 8.43
N ASP A 98 13.78 -1.59 8.46
CA ASP A 98 12.67 -0.74 8.05
C ASP A 98 12.73 -0.31 6.57
N THR A 99 13.33 -1.13 5.71
CA THR A 99 13.31 -0.93 4.26
C THR A 99 12.09 -1.59 3.61
N ALA A 100 11.61 -1.03 2.50
CA ALA A 100 10.53 -1.60 1.73
C ALA A 100 10.78 -1.48 0.22
N VAL A 101 10.20 -2.39 -0.55
CA VAL A 101 10.16 -2.39 -2.02
C VAL A 101 8.78 -2.81 -2.49
N VAL A 102 8.42 -2.47 -3.73
CA VAL A 102 7.23 -3.03 -4.36
C VAL A 102 7.61 -4.33 -5.05
N LEU A 103 6.87 -5.42 -4.80
CA LEU A 103 7.15 -6.69 -5.46
C LEU A 103 6.97 -6.56 -6.96
N GLY A 104 8.03 -6.86 -7.72
CA GLY A 104 8.07 -6.72 -9.17
C GLY A 104 8.45 -5.32 -9.66
N ASP A 105 8.69 -4.35 -8.77
CA ASP A 105 9.14 -3.00 -9.10
C ASP A 105 10.04 -2.40 -8.01
N ASP A 106 11.35 -2.38 -8.28
CA ASP A 106 12.35 -1.83 -7.36
C ASP A 106 12.55 -0.31 -7.54
N ALA A 107 11.79 0.35 -8.41
CA ALA A 107 11.92 1.79 -8.63
C ALA A 107 11.48 2.60 -7.40
N PRO A 108 12.23 3.65 -7.02
CA PRO A 108 11.80 4.60 -6.00
C PRO A 108 10.47 5.27 -6.37
N GLN A 109 9.50 5.19 -5.47
CA GLN A 109 8.11 5.59 -5.75
C GLN A 109 7.33 5.96 -4.50
N ILE A 110 6.16 6.55 -4.72
CA ILE A 110 5.16 6.82 -3.68
C ILE A 110 4.03 5.80 -3.86
N VAL A 111 3.75 5.00 -2.84
CA VAL A 111 2.68 3.97 -2.87
C VAL A 111 1.61 4.33 -1.85
N GLY A 112 0.34 4.23 -2.23
CA GLY A 112 -0.79 4.59 -1.38
C GLY A 112 -1.64 5.67 -2.01
N ASN A 113 -2.54 6.23 -1.22
CA ASN A 113 -3.46 7.27 -1.69
C ASN A 113 -3.10 8.61 -1.07
N LEU A 114 -2.91 9.62 -1.91
CA LEU A 114 -2.81 11.02 -1.51
C LEU A 114 -4.03 11.77 -2.01
N SER A 115 -4.80 12.32 -1.07
CA SER A 115 -5.91 13.23 -1.33
C SER A 115 -5.83 14.41 -0.37
N GLU A 116 -6.68 15.42 -0.56
CA GLU A 116 -6.79 16.52 0.40
C GLU A 116 -7.18 16.02 1.80
N GLU A 117 -7.97 14.95 1.92
CA GLU A 117 -8.27 14.35 3.24
C GLU A 117 -7.17 13.40 3.74
N THR A 118 -6.36 12.84 2.84
CA THR A 118 -5.32 11.86 3.16
C THR A 118 -3.96 12.34 2.66
N ASN A 119 -3.43 13.38 3.28
CA ASN A 119 -2.30 14.14 2.77
C ASN A 119 -0.97 13.87 3.50
N VAL A 120 -0.80 12.67 4.06
CA VAL A 120 0.38 12.32 4.85
C VAL A 120 1.34 11.44 4.02
N ILE A 121 2.61 11.84 3.93
CA ILE A 121 3.69 11.03 3.38
C ILE A 121 4.53 10.45 4.51
N PHE A 122 4.73 9.14 4.48
CA PHE A 122 5.53 8.39 5.45
C PHE A 122 6.85 7.98 4.80
N ALA A 123 7.97 8.23 5.48
CA ALA A 123 9.28 7.72 5.08
C ALA A 123 9.62 6.37 5.73
N SER A 124 8.97 6.06 6.85
CA SER A 124 9.14 4.78 7.58
C SER A 124 7.99 3.83 7.19
N PRO A 125 8.30 2.70 6.53
CA PRO A 125 7.34 1.63 6.28
C PRO A 125 6.66 1.15 7.55
N ARG A 126 7.41 0.95 8.65
CA ARG A 126 6.83 0.61 9.96
C ARG A 126 5.77 1.61 10.38
N ALA A 127 6.07 2.92 10.32
CA ALA A 127 5.13 3.94 10.75
C ALA A 127 3.87 3.95 9.87
N PHE A 128 4.03 3.75 8.56
CA PHE A 128 2.94 3.61 7.61
C PHE A 128 2.06 2.40 7.94
N PHE A 129 2.63 1.19 8.01
CA PHE A 129 1.87 -0.04 8.27
C PHE A 129 1.20 -0.07 9.63
N GLN A 130 1.85 0.48 10.66
CA GLN A 130 1.23 0.62 11.99
C GLN A 130 0.03 1.56 11.95
N HIS A 131 0.12 2.67 11.23
CA HIS A 131 -1.00 3.60 11.11
C HIS A 131 -2.13 2.99 10.28
N TRP A 132 -1.81 2.29 9.20
CA TRP A 132 -2.77 1.60 8.35
C TRP A 132 -3.56 0.54 9.14
N ALA A 133 -2.85 -0.33 9.86
CA ALA A 133 -3.49 -1.35 10.68
C ALA A 133 -4.37 -0.74 11.80
N ARG A 134 -3.94 0.37 12.42
CA ARG A 134 -4.78 1.10 13.39
C ARG A 134 -6.04 1.66 12.76
N ARG A 135 -5.97 2.27 11.57
CA ARG A 135 -7.15 2.78 10.86
C ARG A 135 -8.11 1.66 10.47
N ARG A 136 -7.59 0.51 10.03
CA ARG A 136 -8.43 -0.69 9.81
C ARG A 136 -9.12 -1.16 11.09
N ALA A 137 -8.39 -1.22 12.22
CA ALA A 137 -9.00 -1.57 13.51
C ALA A 137 -10.12 -0.60 13.93
N GLN A 138 -9.89 0.71 13.76
CA GLN A 138 -10.87 1.76 14.06
C GLN A 138 -12.12 1.62 13.19
N PHE A 139 -11.95 1.42 11.88
CA PHE A 139 -13.07 1.20 10.96
C PHE A 139 -13.93 0.00 11.37
N LEU A 140 -13.32 -1.12 11.78
CA LEU A 140 -14.08 -2.28 12.25
C LEU A 140 -14.90 -1.95 13.50
N ALA A 141 -14.31 -1.20 14.46
CA ALA A 141 -15.02 -0.77 15.66
C ALA A 141 -16.20 0.16 15.32
N GLU A 142 -16.01 1.14 14.43
CA GLU A 142 -17.05 2.03 13.93
C GLU A 142 -18.17 1.26 13.20
N ARG A 143 -17.80 0.30 12.34
CA ARG A 143 -18.75 -0.55 11.62
C ARG A 143 -19.56 -1.43 12.58
N ALA A 144 -18.94 -1.95 13.64
CA ALA A 144 -19.62 -2.73 14.68
C ALA A 144 -20.61 -1.86 15.48
N LEU A 145 -20.22 -0.63 15.85
CA LEU A 145 -21.10 0.34 16.53
C LEU A 145 -22.30 0.72 15.65
N ALA A 146 -22.07 0.99 14.36
CA ALA A 146 -23.13 1.31 13.41
C ALA A 146 -24.17 0.18 13.27
N LYS A 147 -23.70 -1.08 13.20
CA LYS A 147 -24.59 -2.26 13.23
C LYS A 147 -25.40 -2.36 14.52
N ALA A 148 -24.75 -2.14 15.67
CA ALA A 148 -25.42 -2.20 16.97
C ALA A 148 -26.48 -1.09 17.15
N GLN A 149 -26.24 0.09 16.60
CA GLN A 149 -27.13 1.25 16.69
C GLN A 149 -28.27 1.25 15.64
N ARG A 150 -28.48 0.16 14.90
CA ARG A 150 -29.54 0.03 13.87
C ARG A 150 -29.49 1.12 12.78
N TRP A 151 -28.31 1.63 12.44
CA TRP A 151 -28.18 2.39 11.20
C TRP A 151 -28.49 1.43 10.05
N ASN A 152 -29.45 1.80 9.18
CA ASN A 152 -30.03 0.91 8.17
C ASN A 152 -29.03 0.35 7.13
N ARG A 153 -27.75 0.75 7.18
CA ARG A 153 -26.66 0.14 6.42
C ARG A 153 -25.32 0.37 7.13
N ALA A 154 -24.58 -0.71 7.40
CA ALA A 154 -23.20 -0.61 7.85
C ALA A 154 -22.35 0.05 6.73
N PRO A 155 -21.37 0.91 7.06
CA PRO A 155 -20.50 1.53 6.05
C PRO A 155 -19.79 0.43 5.25
N ALA A 156 -19.79 0.55 3.92
CA ALA A 156 -19.12 -0.40 3.03
C ALA A 156 -17.64 -0.51 3.39
N GLU A 157 -17.07 -1.71 3.25
CA GLU A 157 -15.65 -1.90 3.40
C GLU A 157 -14.92 -1.06 2.35
N ARG A 158 -13.89 -0.36 2.81
CA ARG A 158 -12.98 0.40 1.98
C ARG A 158 -11.62 0.33 2.62
N ASP A 159 -10.58 0.36 1.81
CA ASP A 159 -9.24 0.42 2.35
C ASP A 159 -9.03 1.75 3.10
N GLN A 160 -8.44 1.64 4.30
CA GLN A 160 -8.26 2.76 5.22
C GLN A 160 -6.80 3.22 5.20
N THR A 161 -6.25 3.42 4.01
CA THR A 161 -4.85 3.83 3.86
C THR A 161 -4.59 5.14 4.62
N PRO A 162 -3.45 5.26 5.32
CA PRO A 162 -3.16 6.41 6.17
C PRO A 162 -2.60 7.62 5.40
N GLY A 163 -2.40 7.47 4.10
CA GLY A 163 -1.64 8.38 3.23
C GLY A 163 -0.86 7.55 2.24
N ALA A 164 0.33 8.02 1.90
CA ALA A 164 1.26 7.28 1.05
C ALA A 164 2.60 7.01 1.74
N LEU A 165 3.18 5.88 1.40
CA LEU A 165 4.52 5.45 1.76
C LEU A 165 5.50 5.90 0.67
N MET A 166 6.55 6.57 1.09
CA MET A 166 7.70 6.89 0.27
C MET A 166 8.70 5.75 0.31
N ILE A 167 8.96 5.15 -0.85
CA ILE A 167 9.95 4.09 -1.04
C ILE A 167 11.15 4.68 -1.79
N GLY A 168 12.31 4.69 -1.15
CA GLY A 168 13.53 5.33 -1.67
C GLY A 168 13.70 6.78 -1.23
N ARG A 169 14.67 7.48 -1.83
CA ARG A 169 15.01 8.86 -1.46
C ARG A 169 14.17 9.88 -2.25
N PRO A 170 13.85 11.06 -1.66
CA PRO A 170 13.04 12.08 -2.34
C PRO A 170 13.57 12.48 -3.71
N ASP A 171 14.88 12.59 -3.89
CA ASP A 171 15.54 13.01 -5.13
C ASP A 171 15.51 11.95 -6.25
N GLN A 172 15.14 10.71 -5.92
CA GLN A 172 15.05 9.60 -6.86
C GLN A 172 13.61 9.33 -7.31
N ILE A 173 12.63 9.92 -6.64
CA ILE A 173 11.22 9.72 -6.91
C ILE A 173 10.78 10.61 -8.06
N ARG A 174 10.01 10.03 -8.99
CA ARG A 174 9.33 10.80 -10.03
C ARG A 174 8.07 11.46 -9.46
N TRP A 175 8.23 12.67 -8.95
CA TRP A 175 7.13 13.46 -8.41
C TRP A 175 6.14 13.91 -9.50
N GLN A 176 4.85 13.90 -9.17
CA GLN A 176 3.76 14.38 -10.03
C GLN A 176 2.95 15.46 -9.31
N PRO A 177 3.42 16.73 -9.28
CA PRO A 177 2.78 17.79 -8.50
C PRO A 177 1.30 18.02 -8.82
N ALA A 178 0.86 17.75 -10.05
CA ALA A 178 -0.53 17.90 -10.48
C ALA A 178 -1.50 16.89 -9.81
N LEU A 179 -0.99 15.79 -9.26
CA LEU A 179 -1.76 14.76 -8.56
C LEU A 179 -1.57 14.82 -7.04
N MET A 180 -0.80 15.79 -6.54
CA MET A 180 -0.50 15.93 -5.11
C MET A 180 -1.51 16.87 -4.46
N PRO A 181 -1.87 16.65 -3.19
CA PRO A 181 -2.68 17.59 -2.42
C PRO A 181 -1.92 18.89 -2.18
N THR A 182 -2.68 19.93 -1.88
CA THR A 182 -2.16 21.29 -1.71
C THR A 182 -1.31 21.43 -0.45
N ASP A 183 -1.70 20.74 0.63
CA ASP A 183 -0.94 20.64 1.87
C ASP A 183 -0.40 19.21 2.01
N LEU A 184 0.88 19.05 2.36
CA LEU A 184 1.51 17.75 2.56
C LEU A 184 2.13 17.66 3.95
N ARG A 185 1.70 16.65 4.71
CA ARG A 185 2.23 16.35 6.04
C ARG A 185 3.29 15.26 5.94
N CYS A 186 4.51 15.57 6.34
CA CYS A 186 5.63 14.65 6.25
C CYS A 186 5.87 13.93 7.59
N ARG A 187 6.13 12.61 7.55
CA ARG A 187 6.51 11.81 8.71
C ARG A 187 7.80 11.04 8.45
N GLY A 188 8.87 11.44 9.14
CA GLY A 188 10.19 10.81 9.01
C GLY A 188 11.02 11.28 7.81
N VAL A 189 10.59 12.33 7.11
CA VAL A 189 11.31 12.99 6.01
C VAL A 189 11.21 14.49 6.19
N ASN A 190 12.28 15.21 5.81
CA ASN A 190 12.33 16.66 5.86
C ASN A 190 11.38 17.27 4.81
N PRO A 191 10.36 18.06 5.20
CA PRO A 191 9.46 18.72 4.24
C PRO A 191 10.19 19.59 3.21
N GLN A 192 11.33 20.19 3.58
CA GLN A 192 12.10 21.04 2.67
C GLN A 192 12.68 20.26 1.49
N GLU A 193 13.07 18.99 1.72
CA GLU A 193 13.57 18.12 0.66
C GLU A 193 12.46 17.78 -0.33
N ILE A 194 11.27 17.42 0.17
CA ILE A 194 10.11 17.15 -0.67
C ILE A 194 9.71 18.40 -1.45
N ASN A 195 9.62 19.56 -0.80
CA ASN A 195 9.28 20.83 -1.46
C ASN A 195 10.28 21.17 -2.58
N ARG A 196 11.58 20.96 -2.34
CA ARG A 196 12.61 21.17 -3.36
C ARG A 196 12.39 20.28 -4.59
N GLU A 197 12.07 19.00 -4.39
CA GLU A 197 11.84 18.07 -5.49
C GLU A 197 10.49 18.33 -6.21
N LEU A 198 9.44 18.70 -5.48
CA LEU A 198 8.17 19.14 -6.07
C LEU A 198 8.34 20.38 -6.95
N LEU A 199 9.08 21.40 -6.47
CA LEU A 199 9.35 22.61 -7.24
C LEU A 199 10.20 22.33 -8.49
N LYS A 200 11.17 21.42 -8.41
CA LYS A 200 11.92 20.93 -9.59
C LYS A 200 10.98 20.26 -10.58
N ALA A 201 10.10 19.38 -10.12
CA ALA A 201 9.17 18.62 -10.97
C ALA A 201 8.09 19.50 -11.61
N ALA A 202 7.64 20.54 -10.91
CA ALA A 202 6.65 21.50 -11.40
C ALA A 202 7.19 22.43 -12.51
N ARG A 203 8.48 22.33 -12.86
CA ARG A 203 9.15 23.15 -13.89
C ARG A 203 8.92 24.66 -13.70
N VAL A 204 8.81 25.12 -12.46
CA VAL A 204 8.59 26.54 -12.16
C VAL A 204 9.73 27.38 -12.74
N PRO A 205 9.45 28.48 -13.47
CA PRO A 205 10.48 29.36 -14.01
C PRO A 205 11.45 29.81 -12.92
N ARG A 206 12.76 29.67 -13.16
CA ARG A 206 13.80 30.11 -12.22
C ARG A 206 14.36 31.44 -12.68
N ALA A 207 14.22 32.47 -11.84
CA ALA A 207 14.93 33.73 -12.03
C ALA A 207 16.44 33.46 -11.89
N ARG A 208 17.24 33.94 -12.85
CA ARG A 208 18.70 33.93 -12.77
C ARG A 208 19.14 35.39 -12.60
N GLY A 209 19.99 35.63 -11.61
CA GLY A 209 20.70 36.90 -11.50
C GLY A 209 21.96 36.82 -12.34
N ASP A 210 22.20 37.82 -13.17
CA ASP A 210 23.50 37.99 -13.80
C ASP A 210 24.50 38.43 -12.74
N ALA A 211 25.70 37.85 -12.75
CA ALA A 211 26.79 38.31 -11.91
C ALA A 211 27.16 39.73 -12.36
N ALA A 212 26.99 40.71 -11.47
CA ALA A 212 27.49 42.07 -11.66
C ALA A 212 29.01 42.12 -11.54
#